data_AF-F6HUZ0-F1
#
_entry.id   AF-F6HUZ0-F1
#
_cell.length_a   1.000
_cell.length_b   1.000
_cell.length_c   1.000
_cell.angle_alpha   90.00
_cell.angle_beta   90.00
_cell.angle_gamma   90.00
#
_symmetry.space_group_name_H-M   'P 1'
#
loop_
_entity.id
_entity.type
_entity.pdbx_description
1 polymer ?
#
loop_
_entity_poly.entity_id
_entity_poly.type
_entity_poly.pdbx_seq_one_letter_code
_entity_poly.pdbx_strand_id
1 'polypeptide(L)'
;MESFPVSVKKLCFDIKGNKTNVVICSYDDCFLVIATQIGGMGTILHARKEEGVSIHPTFNVSVLFGKRDEPMLVASARQLIEHIRRQCEESCLL
;
A
#
# COMPACT_ATOMS: atom_id res chain seq x y z
N MET A 1 -9.50 -24.70 -12.42
CA MET A 1 -8.45 -23.75 -12.00
C MET A 1 -9.17 -22.70 -11.18
N GLU A 2 -9.11 -22.80 -9.86
CA GLU A 2 -9.86 -21.90 -8.98
C GLU A 2 -9.32 -20.48 -9.10
N SER A 3 -10.22 -19.52 -9.35
CA SER A 3 -9.87 -18.11 -9.35
C SER A 3 -9.69 -17.64 -7.91
N PHE A 4 -8.69 -16.79 -7.69
CA PHE A 4 -8.51 -16.14 -6.39
C PHE A 4 -9.81 -15.41 -5.99
N PRO A 5 -10.29 -15.54 -4.74
CA PRO A 5 -11.64 -15.14 -4.36
C PRO A 5 -11.85 -13.62 -4.27
N VAL A 6 -10.84 -12.82 -4.60
CA VAL A 6 -10.91 -11.36 -4.57
C VAL A 6 -10.40 -10.73 -5.87
N SER A 7 -10.82 -9.50 -6.13
CA SER A 7 -10.37 -8.73 -7.29
C SER A 7 -8.87 -8.47 -7.21
N VAL A 8 -8.12 -8.91 -8.23
CA VAL A 8 -6.67 -8.71 -8.35
C VAL A 8 -6.35 -7.94 -9.61
N LYS A 9 -5.60 -6.85 -9.48
CA LYS A 9 -4.99 -6.11 -10.59
C LYS A 9 -3.47 -6.26 -10.52
N LYS A 10 -2.85 -6.60 -11.64
CA LYS A 10 -1.39 -6.71 -11.77
C LYS A 10 -0.90 -5.69 -12.79
N LEU A 11 0.11 -4.91 -12.41
CA LEU A 11 0.75 -3.90 -13.23
C LEU A 11 2.25 -4.15 -13.23
N CYS A 12 2.90 -3.86 -14.35
CA CYS A 12 4.35 -3.97 -14.48
C CYS A 12 4.86 -2.78 -15.28
N PHE A 13 5.79 -2.01 -14.72
CA PHE A 13 6.39 -0.85 -15.35
C PHE A 13 7.79 -0.58 -14.81
N ASP A 14 8.62 0.12 -15.58
CA ASP A 14 9.98 0.47 -15.17
C ASP A 14 9.99 1.78 -14.38
N ILE A 15 10.49 1.73 -13.13
CA ILE A 15 10.70 2.91 -12.29
C ILE A 15 12.20 3.13 -12.17
N LYS A 16 12.69 4.25 -12.70
CA LYS A 16 14.13 4.60 -12.70
C LYS A 16 15.03 3.46 -13.23
N GLY A 17 14.58 2.78 -14.29
CA GLY A 17 15.30 1.66 -14.90
C GLY A 17 15.15 0.31 -14.18
N ASN A 18 14.36 0.23 -13.11
CA ASN A 18 14.08 -1.02 -12.41
C ASN A 18 12.66 -1.49 -12.67
N LYS A 19 12.53 -2.72 -13.19
CA LYS A 19 11.24 -3.36 -13.43
C LYS A 19 10.50 -3.52 -12.11
N THR A 20 9.39 -2.82 -11.97
CA THR A 20 8.58 -2.82 -10.75
C THR A 20 7.27 -3.53 -11.05
N ASN A 21 7.02 -4.61 -10.30
CA ASN A 21 5.74 -5.30 -10.32
C ASN A 21 4.87 -4.76 -9.19
N VAL A 22 3.64 -4.38 -9.53
CA VAL A 22 2.63 -3.93 -8.58
C VAL A 22 1.43 -4.87 -8.64
N VAL A 23 0.98 -5.34 -7.48
CA VAL A 23 -0.23 -6.16 -7.35
C VAL A 23 -1.17 -5.46 -6.38
N ILE A 24 -2.42 -5.25 -6.79
CA ILE A 24 -3.46 -4.64 -5.97
C ILE A 24 -4.56 -5.68 -5.79
N CYS A 25 -4.85 -6.03 -4.55
CA CYS A 25 -5.98 -6.87 -4.17
C CYS A 25 -6.99 -6.05 -3.38
N SER A 26 -8.27 -6.18 -3.72
CA SER A 26 -9.38 -5.53 -3.02
C SER A 26 -10.11 -6.53 -2.16
N TYR A 27 -10.02 -6.39 -0.85
CA TYR A 27 -10.82 -7.12 0.14
C TYR A 27 -11.98 -6.23 0.60
N ASP A 28 -12.88 -6.76 1.42
CA ASP A 28 -14.07 -6.03 1.88
C ASP A 28 -13.75 -4.86 2.83
N ASP A 29 -12.63 -4.92 3.55
CA ASP A 29 -12.25 -3.95 4.59
C ASP A 29 -10.88 -3.29 4.35
N CYS A 30 -10.11 -3.81 3.40
CA CYS A 30 -8.78 -3.34 3.12
C CYS A 30 -8.34 -3.58 1.67
N PHE A 31 -7.37 -2.79 1.24
CA PHE A 31 -6.66 -3.01 0.00
C PHE A 31 -5.25 -3.46 0.31
N LEU A 32 -4.80 -4.54 -0.34
CA LEU A 32 -3.41 -4.98 -0.30
C LEU A 32 -2.71 -4.49 -1.56
N VAL A 33 -1.63 -3.74 -1.40
CA VAL A 33 -0.83 -3.19 -2.49
C VAL A 33 0.60 -3.67 -2.35
N ILE A 34 1.00 -4.65 -3.15
CA ILE A 34 2.37 -5.15 -3.17
C ILE A 34 3.13 -4.42 -4.27
N ALA A 35 4.29 -3.83 -3.94
CA ALA A 35 5.19 -3.23 -4.91
C ALA A 35 6.60 -3.81 -4.74
N THR A 36 7.10 -4.54 -5.73
CA THR A 36 8.42 -5.20 -5.66
C THR A 36 9.23 -5.02 -6.93
N GLN A 37 10.52 -4.72 -6.77
CA GLN A 37 11.48 -4.54 -7.86
C GLN A 37 12.41 -5.73 -8.06
N ILE A 38 12.64 -6.51 -6.99
CA ILE A 38 13.62 -7.61 -6.98
C ILE A 38 12.99 -8.95 -6.58
N GLY A 39 11.65 -9.03 -6.54
CA GLY A 39 10.92 -10.24 -6.14
C GLY A 39 10.93 -10.53 -4.63
N GLY A 40 11.50 -9.63 -3.82
CA GLY A 40 11.43 -9.70 -2.37
C GLY A 40 10.13 -9.14 -1.81
N MET A 41 9.75 -9.58 -0.60
CA MET A 41 8.56 -9.10 0.12
C MET A 41 8.71 -7.66 0.62
N GLY A 42 9.93 -7.24 0.99
CA GLY A 42 10.18 -5.88 1.49
C GLY A 42 9.68 -5.66 2.93
N THR A 43 9.23 -4.43 3.20
CA THR A 43 8.68 -4.00 4.49
C THR A 43 7.16 -3.99 4.38
N ILE A 44 6.47 -4.60 5.34
CA ILE A 44 5.00 -4.61 5.40
C ILE A 44 4.54 -3.43 6.26
N LEU A 45 3.69 -2.60 5.69
CA LEU A 45 3.16 -1.38 6.30
C LEU A 45 1.63 -1.44 6.34
N HIS A 46 1.07 -1.15 7.50
CA HIS A 46 -0.37 -1.00 7.65
C HIS A 46 -0.71 0.47 7.83
N ALA A 47 -1.59 0.96 6.96
CA ALA A 47 -2.09 2.30 6.97
C ALA A 47 -3.60 2.35 7.21
N ARG A 48 -3.97 3.12 8.22
CA ARG A 48 -5.36 3.32 8.62
C ARG A 48 -5.69 4.80 8.53
N LYS A 49 -6.86 5.12 7.96
CA LYS A 49 -7.42 6.48 8.02
C LYS A 49 -7.65 6.85 9.48
N GLU A 50 -7.14 8.00 9.91
CA GLU A 50 -7.43 8.50 11.25
C GLU A 50 -8.88 8.99 11.31
N GLU A 51 -9.57 8.59 12.38
CA GLU A 51 -10.95 9.02 12.64
C GLU A 51 -10.91 10.41 13.26
N GLY A 52 -11.34 11.43 12.51
CA GLY A 52 -11.34 12.83 12.96
C GLY A 52 -12.06 13.79 12.02
N VAL A 53 -12.38 14.99 12.52
CA VAL A 53 -13.15 16.05 11.81
C VAL A 53 -12.26 16.88 10.88
N SER A 54 -11.31 16.24 10.18
CA SER A 54 -10.46 16.92 9.20
C SER A 54 -11.05 16.78 7.80
N ILE A 55 -11.10 17.88 7.06
CA ILE A 55 -11.51 17.93 5.65
C ILE A 55 -10.51 17.15 4.78
N HIS A 56 -9.27 17.01 5.25
CA HIS A 56 -8.21 16.26 4.58
C HIS A 56 -7.98 14.92 5.31
N PRO A 57 -8.13 13.77 4.63
CA PRO A 57 -7.92 12.47 5.27
C PRO A 57 -6.45 12.32 5.66
N THR A 58 -6.19 12.11 6.95
CA THR A 58 -4.87 11.77 7.48
C THR A 58 -4.76 10.26 7.67
N PHE A 59 -3.57 9.72 7.47
CA PHE A 59 -3.31 8.28 7.59
C PHE A 59 -2.22 8.01 8.62
N ASN A 60 -2.56 7.17 9.58
CA ASN A 60 -1.59 6.57 10.48
C ASN A 60 -0.94 5.39 9.76
N VAL A 61 0.40 5.37 9.68
CA VAL A 61 1.16 4.30 9.02
C VAL A 61 2.06 3.63 10.06
N SER A 62 1.92 2.31 10.17
CA SER A 62 2.64 1.47 11.13
C SER A 62 3.42 0.38 10.41
N VAL A 63 4.65 0.11 10.85
CA VAL A 63 5.48 -0.97 10.30
C VAL A 63 5.13 -2.29 11.00
N LEU A 64 4.48 -3.20 10.28
CA LEU A 64 4.15 -4.52 10.78
C LEU A 64 5.40 -5.43 10.76
N PHE A 65 6.10 -5.46 9.63
CA PHE A 65 7.28 -6.31 9.41
C PHE A 65 8.34 -5.60 8.57
N GLY A 66 9.62 -5.90 8.80
CA GLY A 66 10.75 -5.28 8.10
C GLY A 66 11.46 -4.21 8.93
N LYS A 67 12.18 -3.31 8.26
CA LYS A 67 12.97 -2.27 8.95
C LYS A 67 12.06 -1.19 9.54
N ARG A 68 12.19 -0.95 10.85
CA ARG A 68 11.36 0.01 11.59
C ARG A 68 12.03 1.38 11.82
N ASP A 69 13.35 1.45 11.70
CA ASP A 69 14.13 2.65 12.03
C ASP A 69 14.35 3.58 10.81
N GLU A 70 13.52 3.45 9.77
CA GLU A 70 13.59 4.25 8.55
C GLU A 70 12.38 5.21 8.45
N PRO A 71 12.43 6.42 9.05
CA PRO A 71 11.30 7.34 9.09
C PRO A 71 10.85 7.80 7.69
N MET A 72 11.77 7.86 6.74
CA MET A 72 11.47 8.17 5.34
C MET A 72 10.56 7.12 4.69
N LEU A 73 10.70 5.84 5.05
CA LEU A 73 9.87 4.77 4.52
C LEU A 73 8.40 4.96 4.92
N VAL A 74 8.16 5.29 6.20
CA VAL A 74 6.81 5.58 6.71
C VAL A 74 6.24 6.85 6.06
N ALA A 75 7.06 7.89 5.88
CA ALA A 75 6.63 9.12 5.22
C ALA A 75 6.26 8.92 3.74
N SER A 76 7.08 8.17 2.99
CA SER A 76 6.81 7.86 1.59
C SER A 76 5.57 6.98 1.42
N ALA A 77 5.37 5.99 2.29
CA ALA A 77 4.16 5.17 2.28
C ALA A 77 2.90 6.00 2.55
N ARG A 78 2.95 6.91 3.51
CA ARG A 78 1.85 7.84 3.79
C ARG A 78 1.48 8.66 2.56
N GLN A 79 2.48 9.27 1.90
CA GLN A 79 2.23 10.03 0.67
C GLN A 79 1.62 9.16 -0.43
N LEU A 80 2.11 7.93 -0.61
CA LEU A 80 1.57 7.00 -1.61
C LEU A 80 0.08 6.70 -1.34
N ILE A 81 -0.27 6.42 -0.08
CA ILE A 81 -1.63 6.07 0.32
C ILE A 81 -2.58 7.27 0.18
N GLU A 82 -2.13 8.47 0.55
CA GLU A 82 -2.90 9.70 0.36
C GLU A 82 -3.27 9.92 -1.12
N HIS A 83 -2.36 9.58 -2.05
CA HIS A 83 -2.63 9.65 -3.48
C HIS A 83 -3.60 8.56 -3.97
N ILE A 84 -3.49 7.34 -3.43
CA ILE A 84 -4.39 6.22 -3.77
C ILE A 84 -5.81 6.47 -3.24
N ARG A 85 -5.93 7.01 -2.02
CA ARG A 85 -7.19 7.11 -1.26
C ARG A 85 -8.05 8.33 -1.56
N ARG A 86 -7.59 9.26 -2.41
CA ARG A 86 -8.53 10.21 -3.08
C ARG A 86 -9.70 9.50 -3.78
N GLN A 87 -9.64 8.17 -3.96
CA GLN A 87 -10.65 7.37 -4.63
C GLN A 87 -11.38 6.31 -3.75
N CYS A 88 -11.04 6.11 -2.45
CA CYS A 88 -11.67 5.07 -1.61
C CYS A 88 -11.40 5.27 -0.09
N GLU A 89 -12.26 4.81 0.83
CA GLU A 89 -12.21 5.18 2.27
C GLU A 89 -11.59 4.18 3.27
N GLU A 90 -11.22 2.97 2.82
CA GLU A 90 -10.79 1.85 3.67
C GLU A 90 -9.30 1.84 4.10
N SER A 91 -8.88 0.83 4.86
CA SER A 91 -7.47 0.63 5.29
C SER A 91 -6.60 0.07 4.16
N CYS A 92 -5.29 0.33 4.20
CA CYS A 92 -4.34 -0.14 3.18
C CYS A 92 -3.19 -0.93 3.82
N LEU A 93 -2.88 -2.10 3.25
CA LEU A 93 -1.72 -2.91 3.58
C LEU A 93 -0.75 -2.84 2.40
N LEU A 94 0.47 -2.37 2.63
CA LEU A 94 1.56 -2.27 1.65
C LEU A 94 2.63 -3.31 1.96
#